data_AF-A0AA38FRD0-F1
#
_entry.id   AF-A0AA38FRD0-F1
#
_cell.length_a   1.000
_cell.length_b   1.000
_cell.length_c   1.000
_cell.angle_alpha   90.00
_cell.angle_beta   90.00
_cell.angle_gamma   90.00
#
_symmetry.space_group_name_H-M   'P 1'
#
loop_
_entity.id
_entity.type
_entity.pdbx_description
1 polymer ?
#
loop_
_entity_poly.entity_id
_entity_poly.type
_entity_poly.pdbx_seq_one_letter_code
_entity_poly.pdbx_strand_id
1 'polypeptide(L)'
;LLDYRRPEVEALAKLFGAAAKLEWKLPPHHHHDSPFHFIWLPSEDIASKIANRSILVKCMLELWGQGYSYEELKASVHNFPEEQKLSYLGAESTFRIVVDTFGKVLSSEEQKERIESFSYIPFK
;
A
#
# COMPACT_ATOMS: atom_id res chain seq x y z
N LEU A 1 20.92 0.88 3.63
CA LEU A 1 20.08 1.29 2.48
C LEU A 1 18.63 1.51 2.89
N LEU A 2 18.04 0.63 3.71
CA LEU A 2 16.72 0.86 4.36
C LEU A 2 16.65 2.21 5.07
N ASP A 3 17.71 2.57 5.81
CA ASP A 3 17.78 3.79 6.63
C ASP A 3 17.65 5.11 5.83
N TYR A 4 17.86 5.09 4.51
CA TYR A 4 17.78 6.29 3.69
C TYR A 4 16.39 6.55 3.08
N ARG A 5 15.47 5.57 3.10
CA ARG A 5 14.12 5.76 2.52
C ARG A 5 13.28 6.73 3.35
N ARG A 6 13.33 6.58 4.67
CA ARG A 6 12.63 7.47 5.60
C ARG A 6 13.07 8.94 5.45
N PRO A 7 14.37 9.28 5.54
CA PRO A 7 14.81 10.66 5.36
C PRO A 7 14.55 11.19 3.94
N GLU A 8 14.58 10.34 2.90
CA GLU A 8 14.14 10.74 1.55
C GLU A 8 12.67 11.17 1.54
N VAL A 9 11.77 10.33 2.07
CA VAL A 9 10.33 10.64 2.16
C VAL A 9 10.08 11.89 3.02
N GLU A 10 10.77 12.04 4.14
CA GLU A 10 10.66 13.22 5.01
C GLU A 10 11.13 14.51 4.30
N ALA A 11 12.23 14.44 3.55
CA ALA A 11 12.74 15.57 2.77
C ALA A 11 11.77 15.97 1.65
N LEU A 12 11.18 15.00 0.94
CA LEU A 12 10.18 15.24 -0.09
C LEU A 12 8.86 15.77 0.49
N ALA A 13 8.41 15.22 1.62
CA ALA A 13 7.25 15.75 2.34
C ALA A 13 7.48 17.20 2.77
N LYS A 14 8.69 17.55 3.23
CA LYS A 14 9.07 18.94 3.52
C LYS A 14 9.03 19.82 2.27
N LEU A 15 9.56 19.35 1.15
CA LEU A 15 9.54 20.06 -0.13
C LEU A 15 8.10 20.42 -0.57
N PHE A 16 7.14 19.51 -0.35
CA PHE A 16 5.73 19.72 -0.70
C PHE A 16 4.87 20.31 0.42
N GLY A 17 5.47 20.82 1.50
CA GLY A 17 4.75 21.49 2.59
C GLY A 17 3.92 20.54 3.47
N ALA A 18 4.21 19.25 3.46
CA ALA A 18 3.48 18.21 4.20
C ALA A 18 4.22 17.66 5.42
N ALA A 19 5.45 18.10 5.71
CA ALA A 19 6.28 17.54 6.79
C ALA A 19 5.60 17.54 8.17
N ALA A 20 4.88 18.61 8.53
CA ALA A 20 4.18 18.69 9.83
C ALA A 20 2.98 17.74 9.94
N LYS A 21 2.54 17.16 8.82
CA LYS A 21 1.41 16.24 8.71
C LYS A 21 1.85 14.83 8.35
N LEU A 22 3.14 14.57 8.17
CA LEU A 22 3.63 13.22 7.89
C LEU A 22 3.74 12.46 9.22
N GLU A 23 3.00 11.38 9.35
CA GLU A 23 3.12 10.48 10.49
C GLU A 23 3.59 9.10 10.03
N TRP A 24 4.54 8.53 10.77
CA TRP A 24 5.05 7.19 10.53
C TRP A 24 4.42 6.21 11.49
N LYS A 25 4.07 5.03 10.98
CA LYS A 25 3.66 3.89 11.78
C LYS A 25 4.36 2.63 11.29
N LEU A 26 5.00 1.92 12.20
CA LEU A 26 5.54 0.60 11.88
C LEU A 26 4.39 -0.41 11.77
N PRO A 27 4.43 -1.32 10.78
CA PRO A 27 3.54 -2.47 10.78
C PRO A 27 3.65 -3.26 12.09
N PRO A 28 2.55 -3.80 12.63
CA PRO A 28 2.67 -4.66 13.79
C PRO A 28 3.46 -5.94 13.40
N HIS A 29 4.34 -6.41 14.29
CA HIS A 29 5.36 -7.43 14.02
C HIS A 29 6.36 -7.08 12.91
N HIS A 30 6.72 -5.80 12.76
CA HIS A 30 7.71 -5.34 11.80
C HIS A 30 9.07 -6.06 11.96
N HIS A 31 9.55 -6.64 10.87
CA HIS A 31 10.92 -7.15 10.74
C HIS A 31 11.83 -6.01 10.26
N HIS A 32 13.04 -5.87 10.83
CA HIS A 32 13.97 -4.78 10.51
C HIS A 32 14.34 -4.68 9.02
N ASP A 33 14.39 -5.81 8.31
CA ASP A 33 14.63 -5.84 6.87
C ASP A 33 13.39 -5.57 6.01
N SER A 34 12.20 -5.48 6.60
CA SER A 34 10.95 -5.30 5.87
C SER A 34 10.96 -3.96 5.11
N PRO A 35 10.66 -3.95 3.80
CA PRO A 35 10.61 -2.72 3.03
C PRO A 35 9.34 -1.90 3.31
N PHE A 36 8.32 -2.50 3.95
CA PHE A 36 7.01 -1.90 4.12
C PHE A 36 6.93 -1.01 5.35
N HIS A 37 6.40 0.20 5.15
CA HIS A 37 6.14 1.18 6.19
C HIS A 37 4.74 1.75 5.99
N PHE A 38 4.03 2.03 7.08
CA PHE A 38 2.81 2.81 7.00
C PHE A 38 3.14 4.28 7.23
N ILE A 39 2.53 5.13 6.41
CA ILE A 39 2.58 6.57 6.57
C ILE A 39 1.17 7.12 6.49
N TRP A 40 0.93 8.18 7.25
CA TRP A 40 -0.22 9.05 7.01
C TRP A 40 0.26 10.30 6.29
N LEU A 41 -0.48 10.68 5.24
CA LEU A 41 -0.26 11.87 4.44
C LEU A 41 -1.59 12.61 4.30
N PRO A 42 -1.57 13.94 4.13
CA PRO A 42 -2.80 14.73 4.12
C PRO A 42 -3.66 14.58 2.85
N SER A 43 -3.12 14.01 1.76
CA SER A 43 -3.85 13.76 0.52
C SER A 43 -3.09 12.82 -0.42
N GLU A 44 -3.82 12.21 -1.37
CA GLU A 44 -3.26 11.42 -2.48
C GLU A 44 -2.32 12.24 -3.38
N ASP A 45 -2.63 13.52 -3.64
CA ASP A 45 -1.77 14.41 -4.45
C ASP A 45 -0.37 14.56 -3.85
N ILE A 46 -0.26 14.69 -2.51
CA ILE A 46 1.03 14.74 -1.82
C ILE A 46 1.76 13.39 -1.93
N ALA A 47 1.05 12.27 -1.74
CA ALA A 47 1.64 10.94 -1.89
C ALA A 47 2.20 10.73 -3.32
N SER A 48 1.43 11.13 -4.34
CA SER A 48 1.84 11.08 -5.74
C SER A 48 3.06 11.96 -6.01
N LYS A 49 3.10 13.20 -5.51
CA LYS A 49 4.26 14.10 -5.65
C LYS A 49 5.52 13.54 -5.02
N ILE A 50 5.41 12.94 -3.83
CA ILE A 50 6.53 12.28 -3.17
C ILE A 50 6.98 11.07 -4.01
N ALA A 51 6.07 10.15 -4.33
CA ALA A 51 6.40 8.94 -5.09
C ALA A 51 7.07 9.24 -6.44
N ASN A 52 6.59 10.25 -7.17
CA ASN A 52 7.15 10.67 -8.47
C ASN A 52 8.56 11.27 -8.37
N ARG A 53 9.00 11.70 -7.17
CA ARG A 53 10.31 12.34 -6.94
C ARG A 53 11.23 11.51 -6.07
N SER A 54 10.74 10.38 -5.54
CA SER A 54 11.53 9.41 -4.82
C SER A 54 12.41 8.60 -5.76
N ILE A 55 13.61 8.27 -5.27
CA ILE A 55 14.56 7.37 -5.94
C ILE A 55 14.54 6.00 -5.25
N LEU A 56 14.37 5.96 -3.93
CA LEU A 56 14.43 4.72 -3.15
C LEU A 56 13.06 4.10 -2.86
N VAL A 57 11.97 4.88 -2.99
CA VAL A 57 10.59 4.39 -2.86
C VAL A 57 10.11 3.82 -4.19
N LYS A 58 9.71 2.54 -4.19
CA LYS A 58 9.19 1.86 -5.40
C LYS A 58 7.76 2.30 -5.74
N CYS A 59 6.91 2.44 -4.72
CA CYS A 59 5.53 2.90 -4.86
C CYS A 59 4.98 3.34 -3.49
N MET A 60 3.89 4.09 -3.52
CA MET A 60 3.03 4.36 -2.37
C MET A 60 1.64 3.82 -2.71
N LEU A 61 1.02 3.10 -1.78
CA LEU A 61 -0.25 2.42 -1.99
C LEU A 61 -1.22 2.85 -0.90
N GLU A 62 -2.46 3.12 -1.28
CA GLU A 62 -3.53 3.29 -0.31
C GLU A 62 -3.83 1.94 0.37
N LEU A 63 -3.91 1.96 1.70
CA LEU A 63 -4.14 0.75 2.48
C LEU A 63 -5.64 0.51 2.66
N TRP A 64 -6.23 -0.37 1.85
CA TRP A 64 -7.62 -0.77 2.01
C TRP A 64 -7.85 -1.79 3.13
N GLY A 65 -6.82 -2.50 3.58
CA GLY A 65 -6.96 -3.45 4.68
C GLY A 65 -5.68 -4.22 4.98
N GLN A 66 -5.64 -4.85 6.15
CA GLN A 66 -4.52 -5.68 6.60
C GLN A 66 -5.02 -6.82 7.51
N GLY A 67 -4.25 -7.90 7.63
CA GLY A 67 -4.56 -9.01 8.52
C GLY A 67 -3.42 -10.02 8.59
N TYR A 68 -3.38 -10.85 9.64
CA TYR A 68 -2.40 -11.94 9.79
C TYR A 68 -2.93 -13.27 9.24
N SER A 69 -4.25 -13.38 9.11
CA SER A 69 -4.93 -14.41 8.35
C SER A 69 -5.62 -13.82 7.12
N TYR A 70 -5.97 -14.69 6.19
CA TYR A 70 -6.74 -14.28 5.02
C TYR A 70 -8.13 -13.78 5.41
N GLU A 71 -8.75 -14.39 6.42
CA GLU A 71 -10.06 -14.02 6.94
C GLU A 71 -10.04 -12.63 7.59
N GLU A 72 -9.01 -12.34 8.38
CA GLU A 72 -8.80 -11.01 8.96
C GLU A 72 -8.59 -9.95 7.87
N LEU A 73 -7.75 -10.25 6.87
CA LEU A 73 -7.52 -9.36 5.75
C LEU A 73 -8.82 -9.06 5.00
N LYS A 74 -9.59 -10.10 4.67
CA LYS A 74 -10.87 -9.98 3.97
C LYS A 74 -11.87 -9.13 4.77
N ALA A 75 -11.99 -9.39 6.07
CA ALA A 75 -12.85 -8.59 6.94
C ALA A 75 -12.39 -7.12 7.01
N SER A 76 -11.07 -6.88 7.13
CA SER A 76 -10.50 -5.54 7.13
C SER A 76 -10.78 -4.80 5.82
N VAL A 77 -10.64 -5.47 4.67
CA VAL A 77 -10.97 -4.88 3.37
C VAL A 77 -12.46 -4.55 3.30
N HIS A 78 -13.36 -5.43 3.74
CA HIS A 78 -14.80 -5.14 3.74
C HIS A 78 -15.18 -3.94 4.61
N ASN A 79 -14.48 -3.71 5.71
CA ASN A 79 -14.73 -2.58 6.61
C ASN A 79 -14.17 -1.24 6.10
N PHE A 80 -13.33 -1.24 5.07
CA PHE A 80 -12.83 0.00 4.49
C PHE A 80 -13.94 0.74 3.73
N PRO A 81 -14.10 2.06 3.93
CA PRO A 81 -15.22 2.82 3.40
C PRO A 81 -15.40 2.63 1.89
N GLU A 82 -16.61 2.27 1.48
CA GLU A 82 -16.89 1.91 0.09
C GLU A 82 -16.75 3.13 -0.82
N GLU A 83 -17.15 4.31 -0.36
CA GLU A 83 -17.06 5.56 -1.10
C GLU A 83 -15.64 5.93 -1.53
N GLN A 84 -14.62 5.50 -0.77
CA GLN A 84 -13.21 5.71 -1.10
C GLN A 84 -12.72 4.74 -2.17
N LYS A 85 -13.36 3.57 -2.31
CA LYS A 85 -13.03 2.58 -3.34
C LYS A 85 -13.75 2.83 -4.67
N LEU A 86 -14.93 3.45 -4.64
CA LEU A 86 -15.83 3.55 -5.80
C LEU A 86 -15.15 4.11 -7.06
N SER A 87 -14.24 5.07 -6.90
CA SER A 87 -13.45 5.65 -8.01
C SER A 87 -12.60 4.60 -8.75
N TYR A 88 -12.18 3.54 -8.08
CA TYR A 88 -11.31 2.50 -8.61
C TYR A 88 -12.07 1.23 -9.07
N LEU A 89 -13.38 1.15 -8.80
CA LEU A 89 -14.24 -0.02 -9.07
C LEU A 89 -15.23 0.20 -10.22
N GLY A 90 -15.16 1.34 -10.91
CA GLY A 90 -16.03 1.68 -12.04
C GLY A 90 -15.79 0.80 -13.27
N ALA A 91 -16.81 0.62 -14.12
CA ALA A 91 -16.73 -0.20 -15.33
C ALA A 91 -15.80 0.37 -16.42
N GLU A 92 -15.46 1.67 -16.33
CA GLU A 92 -14.50 2.32 -17.23
C GLU A 92 -13.03 2.09 -16.81
N SER A 93 -12.80 1.49 -15.64
CA SER A 93 -11.47 1.23 -15.11
C SER A 93 -11.02 -0.19 -15.44
N THR A 94 -9.77 -0.36 -15.85
CA THR A 94 -9.15 -1.69 -15.94
C THR A 94 -8.33 -1.95 -14.68
N PHE A 95 -8.30 -3.20 -14.21
CA PHE A 95 -7.51 -3.57 -13.04
C PHE A 95 -6.52 -4.70 -13.31
N ARG A 96 -5.52 -4.79 -12.44
CA ARG A 96 -4.61 -5.93 -12.32
C ARG A 96 -4.33 -6.15 -10.85
N ILE A 97 -4.47 -7.39 -10.39
CA ILE A 97 -4.05 -7.79 -9.05
C ILE A 97 -2.59 -8.23 -9.11
N VAL A 98 -1.76 -7.66 -8.24
CA VAL A 98 -0.34 -8.03 -8.07
C VAL A 98 -0.16 -8.57 -6.67
N VAL A 99 0.34 -9.79 -6.55
CA VAL A 99 0.72 -10.41 -5.28
C VAL A 99 2.23 -10.35 -5.17
N ASP A 100 2.74 -9.64 -4.16
CA ASP A 100 4.16 -9.48 -3.89
C ASP A 100 4.48 -9.94 -2.46
N THR A 101 5.70 -10.43 -2.23
CA THR A 101 6.14 -10.97 -0.94
C THR A 101 7.54 -10.50 -0.58
N PHE A 102 7.77 -10.31 0.71
CA PHE A 102 9.11 -10.04 1.24
C PHE A 102 9.66 -11.30 1.94
N GLY A 103 10.92 -11.66 1.65
CA GLY A 103 11.61 -12.78 2.31
C GLY A 103 11.16 -14.19 1.88
N LYS A 104 10.20 -14.29 0.94
CA LYS A 104 9.75 -15.55 0.34
C LYS A 104 9.49 -15.34 -1.16
N VAL A 105 9.64 -16.40 -1.94
CA VAL A 105 9.18 -16.49 -3.33
C VAL A 105 7.93 -17.38 -3.36
N LEU A 106 6.88 -16.92 -4.03
CA LEU A 106 5.66 -17.70 -4.27
C LEU A 106 5.73 -18.42 -5.62
N SER A 107 5.26 -19.67 -5.67
CA SER A 107 5.06 -20.36 -6.95
C SER A 107 3.98 -19.68 -7.79
N SER A 108 3.95 -20.01 -9.09
CA SER A 108 2.91 -19.51 -10.00
C SER A 108 1.50 -19.94 -9.54
N GLU A 109 1.37 -21.16 -9.04
CA GLU A 109 0.13 -21.70 -8.48
C GLU A 109 -0.28 -20.95 -7.21
N GLU A 110 0.65 -20.76 -6.26
CA GLU A 110 0.43 -19.99 -5.02
C GLU A 110 0.02 -18.53 -5.29
N GLN A 111 0.54 -17.91 -6.34
CA GLN A 111 0.15 -16.55 -6.75
C GLN A 111 -1.24 -16.55 -7.36
N LYS A 112 -1.55 -17.51 -8.23
CA LYS A 112 -2.87 -17.63 -8.87
C LYS A 112 -3.97 -17.84 -7.83
N GLU A 113 -3.78 -18.76 -6.88
CA GLU A 113 -4.74 -19.01 -5.80
C GLU A 113 -5.00 -17.75 -4.96
N ARG A 114 -3.97 -16.96 -4.67
CA ARG A 114 -4.11 -15.68 -3.95
C ARG A 114 -4.84 -14.63 -4.78
N ILE A 115 -4.61 -14.55 -6.09
CA ILE A 115 -5.35 -13.62 -6.96
C ILE A 115 -6.83 -13.98 -6.98
N GLU A 116 -7.17 -15.27 -7.17
CA GLU A 116 -8.54 -15.76 -7.24
C GLU A 116 -9.30 -15.57 -5.91
N SER A 117 -8.60 -15.60 -4.78
CA SER A 117 -9.21 -15.38 -3.46
C SER A 117 -9.77 -13.96 -3.33
N PHE A 118 -9.19 -12.95 -3.97
CA PHE A 118 -9.69 -11.56 -3.96
C PHE A 118 -10.94 -11.31 -4.82
N SER A 119 -11.58 -12.34 -5.37
CA SER A 119 -12.81 -12.24 -6.17
C SER A 119 -14.01 -11.59 -5.48
N TYR A 120 -13.96 -11.42 -4.15
CA TYR A 120 -14.98 -10.69 -3.39
C TYR A 120 -14.89 -9.16 -3.56
N ILE A 121 -13.77 -8.64 -4.08
CA ILE A 121 -13.66 -7.22 -4.42
C ILE A 121 -14.24 -7.04 -5.83
N PRO A 122 -15.27 -6.18 -6.01
CA PRO A 122 -16.02 -6.11 -7.26
C PRO A 122 -15.29 -5.22 -8.29
N PHE A 123 -14.03 -5.54 -8.57
CA PHE A 123 -13.32 -4.96 -9.71
C PHE A 123 -14.05 -5.36 -11.00
N LYS A 124 -14.24 -4.39 -11.90
CA LYS A 124 -14.96 -4.58 -13.17
C LYS A 124 -14.00 -4.58 -14.36
#